data_AF-A0A0L9V5M0-F1
#
_entry.id   AF-A0A0L9V5M0-F1
#
_cell.length_a   1.000
_cell.length_b   1.000
_cell.length_c   1.000
_cell.angle_alpha   90.00
_cell.angle_beta   90.00
_cell.angle_gamma   90.00
#
_symmetry.space_group_name_H-M   'P 1'
#
loop_
_entity.id
_entity.type
_entity.pdbx_description
1 polymer ?
#
loop_
_entity_poly.entity_id
_entity_poly.type
_entity_poly.pdbx_seq_one_letter_code
_entity_poly.pdbx_strand_id
1 'polypeptide(L)'
;MQLFHKPTKAQTLVNFILVSSSFCALYLVVSVLLLGTSKVVHVNKTSQDVSRPTTLDHLVFGIASSKSSWGKRKEYVKLWWNNINSTTNKAMKGCVFLDSLPDEEHVSNDTSLPPLCVSEDTSRFRFTLKGGLRSAIRVARVVTETVAMNNDSDVRWFVFGDDDTVFFPENVVKTLSKYDHKLWYYIGAHSEVYEQNRVFGFGMAFGGAGFAISSSLAKVLAKVFDSCIERYPHLYGSDGRVYSCLAELGVGLTHEPGFHQVDLKGNTFGLLAAHPLTPFLSLHHPDYTDPIFPNMTTTQALKHLFEAVNVDSQRVLQQAICYDRRFSWTVSVSWGYAVQVFPNHMLLPDVLKVQETFKQWKKGSMLAKTYTFNTRQLHNDPCKRSTVFFLDTVSSSKDGTISSYKKSFQNCSNDAVSPNKLEVIKVLSQKLDLDIKQLLAPRRHCCDVLPSTAKDKMEITIRECKDQELVYKH
;
A
#
# COMPACT_ATOMS: atom_id res chain seq x y z
N MET A 1 -98.00 1.53 -21.17
CA MET A 1 -97.53 2.59 -20.24
C MET A 1 -96.03 2.42 -20.09
N GLN A 2 -95.23 3.32 -20.67
CA GLN A 2 -93.76 3.32 -20.58
C GLN A 2 -93.32 3.42 -19.12
N LEU A 3 -92.30 2.65 -18.69
CA LEU A 3 -91.56 2.95 -17.46
C LEU A 3 -90.12 2.41 -17.52
N PHE A 4 -89.24 3.32 -17.96
CA PHE A 4 -87.87 3.60 -17.53
C PHE A 4 -86.96 2.46 -17.05
N HIS A 5 -86.00 2.10 -17.90
CA HIS A 5 -84.76 1.42 -17.53
C HIS A 5 -83.78 2.45 -16.92
N LYS A 6 -83.39 2.28 -15.66
CA LYS A 6 -82.37 3.12 -14.98
C LYS A 6 -80.95 2.61 -15.29
N PRO A 7 -80.04 3.41 -15.89
CA PRO A 7 -78.62 3.09 -15.95
C PRO A 7 -77.88 3.93 -14.89
N THR A 8 -77.76 3.46 -13.65
CA THR A 8 -77.20 4.31 -12.57
C THR A 8 -76.03 3.72 -11.78
N LYS A 9 -75.49 2.55 -12.15
CA LYS A 9 -74.29 1.98 -11.48
C LYS A 9 -73.06 1.83 -12.39
N ALA A 10 -73.23 1.44 -13.65
CA ALA A 10 -72.09 1.29 -14.56
C ALA A 10 -71.45 2.63 -14.94
N GLN A 11 -72.28 3.66 -15.13
CA GLN A 11 -71.82 4.99 -15.57
C GLN A 11 -71.04 5.73 -14.47
N THR A 12 -71.39 5.51 -13.21
CA THR A 12 -70.69 6.04 -12.04
C THR A 12 -69.30 5.41 -11.86
N LEU A 13 -69.18 4.09 -12.11
CA LEU A 13 -67.91 3.39 -12.06
C LEU A 13 -66.97 3.83 -13.20
N VAL A 14 -67.51 3.97 -14.42
CA VAL A 14 -66.76 4.46 -15.59
C VAL A 14 -66.29 5.90 -15.37
N ASN A 15 -67.13 6.77 -14.81
CA ASN A 15 -66.75 8.14 -14.46
C ASN A 15 -65.67 8.17 -13.36
N PHE A 16 -65.75 7.28 -12.36
CA PHE A 16 -64.72 7.21 -11.32
C PHE A 16 -63.36 6.73 -11.87
N ILE A 17 -63.36 5.75 -12.77
CA ILE A 17 -62.15 5.27 -13.46
C ILE A 17 -61.55 6.38 -14.34
N LEU A 18 -62.39 7.09 -15.10
CA LEU A 18 -61.94 8.19 -15.95
C LEU A 18 -61.33 9.33 -15.12
N VAL A 19 -61.99 9.74 -14.03
CA VAL A 19 -61.45 10.77 -13.13
C VAL A 19 -60.14 10.32 -12.49
N SER A 20 -60.07 9.08 -11.98
CA SER A 20 -58.83 8.54 -11.40
C SER A 20 -57.68 8.48 -12.42
N SER A 21 -57.95 8.04 -13.65
CA SER A 21 -56.95 8.01 -14.72
C SER A 21 -56.49 9.42 -15.12
N SER A 22 -57.39 10.40 -15.11
CA SER A 22 -57.06 11.79 -15.41
C SER A 22 -56.18 12.41 -14.33
N PHE A 23 -56.43 12.13 -13.05
CA PHE A 23 -55.55 12.56 -11.95
C PHE A 23 -54.17 11.89 -12.02
N CYS A 24 -54.11 10.61 -12.39
CA CYS A 24 -52.85 9.89 -12.53
C CYS A 24 -52.01 10.42 -13.71
N ALA A 25 -52.67 10.70 -14.85
CA ALA A 25 -52.03 11.33 -16.01
C ALA A 25 -51.55 12.75 -15.68
N LEU A 26 -52.36 13.55 -14.98
CA LEU A 26 -51.97 14.90 -14.56
C LEU A 26 -50.78 14.85 -13.59
N TYR A 27 -50.78 13.91 -12.64
CA TYR A 27 -49.65 13.69 -11.73
C TYR A 27 -48.38 13.34 -12.50
N LEU A 28 -48.44 12.40 -13.46
CA LEU A 28 -47.29 12.05 -14.29
C LEU A 28 -46.79 13.23 -15.13
N VAL A 29 -47.68 14.01 -15.74
CA VAL A 29 -47.31 15.20 -16.52
C VAL A 29 -46.67 16.27 -15.62
N VAL A 30 -47.24 16.53 -14.43
CA VAL A 30 -46.68 17.49 -13.47
C VAL A 30 -45.34 16.99 -12.93
N SER A 31 -45.18 15.70 -12.62
CA SER A 31 -43.91 15.11 -12.21
C SER A 31 -42.86 15.22 -13.31
N VAL A 32 -43.22 14.95 -14.58
CA VAL A 32 -42.30 15.10 -15.71
C VAL A 32 -41.96 16.58 -15.98
N LEU A 33 -42.89 17.51 -15.79
CA LEU A 33 -42.63 18.95 -15.93
C LEU A 33 -41.77 19.49 -14.77
N LEU A 34 -41.97 19.02 -13.54
CA LEU A 34 -41.18 19.39 -12.36
C LEU A 34 -39.79 18.74 -12.36
N LEU A 35 -39.64 17.51 -12.85
CA LEU A 35 -38.35 16.82 -13.00
C LEU A 35 -37.62 17.18 -14.32
N GLY A 36 -38.37 17.68 -15.31
CA GLY A 36 -37.89 18.05 -16.64
C GLY A 36 -37.11 19.36 -16.68
N THR A 37 -37.15 20.18 -15.63
CA THR A 37 -36.19 21.28 -15.45
C THR A 37 -34.94 20.78 -14.75
N SER A 38 -34.36 19.69 -15.24
CA SER A 38 -32.95 19.43 -14.97
C SER A 38 -32.19 20.54 -15.69
N LYS A 39 -31.75 21.55 -14.93
CA LYS A 39 -30.74 22.49 -15.44
C LYS A 39 -29.60 21.62 -15.95
N VAL A 40 -29.45 21.58 -17.27
CA VAL A 40 -28.20 21.13 -17.89
C VAL A 40 -27.17 22.10 -17.36
N VAL A 41 -26.52 21.72 -16.26
CA VAL A 41 -25.28 22.34 -15.86
C VAL A 41 -24.35 21.96 -16.99
N HIS A 42 -24.17 22.89 -17.94
CA HIS A 42 -22.95 22.93 -18.70
C HIS A 42 -21.84 23.02 -17.66
N VAL A 43 -21.30 21.85 -17.31
CA VAL A 43 -19.98 21.75 -16.74
C VAL A 43 -19.10 22.32 -17.83
N ASN A 44 -18.88 23.64 -17.76
CA ASN A 44 -17.74 24.24 -18.39
C ASN A 44 -16.60 23.33 -18.01
N LYS A 45 -16.01 22.68 -19.01
CA LYS A 45 -14.70 22.06 -18.92
C LYS A 45 -13.83 23.17 -18.35
N THR A 46 -13.69 23.21 -17.02
CA THR A 46 -12.63 23.96 -16.38
C THR A 46 -11.41 23.50 -17.12
N SER A 47 -10.73 24.45 -17.76
CA SER A 47 -9.39 24.26 -18.30
C SER A 47 -8.70 23.27 -17.39
N GLN A 48 -8.23 22.15 -17.92
CA GLN A 48 -7.34 21.28 -17.17
C GLN A 48 -6.23 22.20 -16.69
N ASP A 49 -6.34 22.64 -15.43
CA ASP A 49 -5.26 23.23 -14.70
C ASP A 49 -4.21 22.14 -14.80
N VAL A 50 -3.19 22.36 -15.64
CA VAL A 50 -2.09 21.43 -15.80
C VAL A 50 -1.34 21.51 -14.48
N SER A 51 -1.92 20.87 -13.47
CA SER A 51 -1.42 20.84 -12.12
C SER A 51 -0.05 20.22 -12.23
N ARG A 52 0.97 20.96 -11.80
CA ARG A 52 2.35 20.49 -11.79
C ARG A 52 2.41 19.07 -11.21
N PRO A 53 3.24 18.16 -11.73
CA PRO A 53 3.35 16.81 -11.18
C PRO A 53 3.56 16.84 -9.66
N THR A 54 2.95 15.88 -8.96
CA THR A 54 3.22 15.70 -7.52
C THR A 54 4.66 15.24 -7.37
N THR A 55 5.37 15.89 -6.46
CA THR A 55 6.77 15.63 -6.12
C THR A 55 6.89 15.52 -4.60
N LEU A 56 8.05 15.08 -4.11
CA LEU A 56 8.31 14.93 -2.68
C LEU A 56 8.12 16.25 -1.89
N ASP A 57 8.40 17.41 -2.51
CA ASP A 57 8.19 18.74 -1.91
C ASP A 57 6.73 19.02 -1.50
N HIS A 58 5.79 18.30 -2.08
CA HIS A 58 4.35 18.44 -1.83
C HIS A 58 3.84 17.51 -0.71
N LEU A 59 4.71 16.66 -0.16
CA LEU A 59 4.39 15.70 0.90
C LEU A 59 4.96 16.19 2.23
N VAL A 60 4.21 15.94 3.32
CA VAL A 60 4.65 16.17 4.69
C VAL A 60 4.49 14.87 5.48
N PHE A 61 5.55 14.43 6.15
CA PHE A 61 5.56 13.20 6.94
C PHE A 61 5.36 13.49 8.44
N GLY A 62 4.31 12.93 9.03
CA GLY A 62 4.12 12.89 10.49
C GLY A 62 4.48 11.51 11.02
N ILE A 63 5.61 11.40 11.72
CA ILE A 63 6.12 10.12 12.21
C ILE A 63 5.84 10.02 13.71
N ALA A 64 5.07 9.02 14.15
CA ALA A 64 4.81 8.79 15.56
C ALA A 64 5.93 7.98 16.22
N SER A 65 6.42 8.45 17.36
CA SER A 65 7.49 7.77 18.12
C SER A 65 7.34 8.05 19.62
N SER A 66 8.24 7.51 20.43
CA SER A 66 8.42 7.87 21.84
C SER A 66 9.90 8.03 22.18
N LYS A 67 10.22 8.76 23.24
CA LYS A 67 11.58 8.90 23.77
C LYS A 67 12.27 7.54 23.94
N SER A 68 11.52 6.55 24.44
CA SER A 68 12.02 5.21 24.72
C SER A 68 12.31 4.37 23.46
N SER A 69 11.61 4.61 22.35
CA SER A 69 11.71 3.81 21.12
C SER A 69 12.61 4.47 20.08
N TRP A 70 12.64 5.81 20.04
CA TRP A 70 13.34 6.60 19.05
C TRP A 70 14.83 6.28 18.94
N GLY A 71 15.51 6.12 20.09
CA GLY A 71 16.96 5.87 20.12
C GLY A 71 17.38 4.66 19.28
N LYS A 72 16.57 3.59 19.27
CA LYS A 72 16.79 2.39 18.46
C LYS A 72 16.22 2.53 17.06
N ARG A 73 15.00 3.07 16.92
CA ARG A 73 14.23 3.03 15.67
C ARG A 73 14.59 4.12 14.67
N LYS A 74 15.30 5.19 15.10
CA LYS A 74 15.84 6.21 14.20
C LYS A 74 16.69 5.64 13.06
N GLU A 75 17.33 4.49 13.26
CA GLU A 75 18.14 3.82 12.23
C GLU A 75 17.29 3.30 11.06
N TYR A 76 15.99 3.03 11.26
CA TYR A 76 15.06 2.72 10.17
C TYR A 76 14.67 3.98 9.38
N VAL A 77 14.43 5.09 10.09
CA VAL A 77 14.07 6.37 9.47
C VAL A 77 15.22 6.91 8.61
N LYS A 78 16.47 6.76 9.04
CA LYS A 78 17.68 7.14 8.27
C LYS A 78 17.78 6.48 6.88
N LEU A 79 17.12 5.34 6.68
CA LEU A 79 17.20 4.63 5.40
C LEU A 79 16.48 5.37 4.27
N TRP A 80 15.39 6.07 4.61
CA TRP A 80 14.48 6.64 3.63
C TRP A 80 14.30 8.14 3.79
N TRP A 81 14.62 8.72 4.95
CA TRP A 81 14.64 10.16 5.13
C TRP A 81 15.81 10.77 4.37
N ASN A 82 15.51 11.67 3.44
CA ASN A 82 16.50 12.39 2.68
C ASN A 82 16.38 13.90 2.93
N ASN A 83 17.49 14.48 3.35
CA ASN A 83 17.60 15.91 3.65
C ASN A 83 17.90 16.78 2.43
N ILE A 84 18.31 16.16 1.32
CA ILE A 84 18.59 16.84 0.06
C ILE A 84 18.00 15.98 -1.05
N ASN A 85 16.82 16.35 -1.53
CA ASN A 85 16.29 15.79 -2.76
C ASN A 85 17.20 16.25 -3.92
N SER A 86 17.92 15.31 -4.54
CA SER A 86 18.89 15.61 -5.61
C SER A 86 18.28 16.28 -6.85
N THR A 87 16.95 16.28 -6.98
CA THR A 87 16.23 16.89 -8.11
C THR A 87 15.72 18.30 -7.79
N THR A 88 15.27 18.54 -6.55
CA THR A 88 14.67 19.84 -6.14
C THR A 88 15.57 20.67 -5.23
N ASN A 89 16.68 20.11 -4.73
CA ASN A 89 17.53 20.68 -3.68
C ASN A 89 16.76 21.11 -2.42
N LYS A 90 15.61 20.49 -2.15
CA LYS A 90 14.82 20.73 -0.94
C LYS A 90 14.84 19.52 -0.02
N ALA A 91 14.80 19.80 1.28
CA ALA A 91 14.64 18.77 2.29
C ALA A 91 13.19 18.23 2.29
N MET A 92 13.05 16.96 2.66
CA MET A 92 11.75 16.39 3.00
C MET A 92 11.12 17.18 4.16
N LYS A 93 9.79 17.35 4.10
CA LYS A 93 9.02 18.05 5.12
C LYS A 93 8.40 17.05 6.09
N GLY A 94 8.41 17.37 7.39
CA GLY A 94 7.85 16.48 8.39
C GLY A 94 8.53 16.57 9.74
N CYS A 95 8.10 15.74 10.67
CA CYS A 95 8.66 15.66 12.01
C CYS A 95 8.43 14.29 12.65
N VAL A 96 9.30 13.92 13.59
CA VAL A 96 9.08 12.79 14.50
C VAL A 96 8.51 13.29 15.81
N PHE A 97 7.31 12.85 16.15
CA PHE A 97 6.56 13.28 17.31
C PHE A 97 6.78 12.36 18.50
N LEU A 98 7.46 12.89 19.51
CA LEU A 98 7.82 12.24 20.77
C LEU A 98 6.91 12.69 21.92
N ASP A 99 6.89 11.91 22.99
CA ASP A 99 6.29 12.26 24.27
C ASP A 99 7.18 13.19 25.11
N SER A 100 8.49 13.12 24.94
CA SER A 100 9.48 14.05 25.50
C SER A 100 10.80 13.97 24.72
N LEU A 101 11.65 14.99 24.86
CA LEU A 101 12.97 14.96 24.22
C LEU A 101 13.93 13.97 24.93
N PRO A 102 14.85 13.32 24.19
CA PRO A 102 15.93 12.53 24.77
C PRO A 102 16.82 13.36 25.71
N ASP A 103 17.43 12.73 26.73
CA ASP A 103 18.22 13.41 27.78
C ASP A 103 19.64 13.85 27.34
N GLU A 104 19.99 13.68 26.06
CA GLU A 104 21.32 14.06 25.55
C GLU A 104 21.28 15.39 24.80
N GLU A 105 22.22 16.29 25.15
CA GLU A 105 22.59 17.53 24.42
C GLU A 105 22.98 17.30 22.95
N HIS A 106 22.99 16.04 22.50
CA HIS A 106 23.04 15.67 21.10
C HIS A 106 21.63 15.60 20.51
N VAL A 107 20.95 16.75 20.40
CA VAL A 107 20.19 17.00 19.16
C VAL A 107 21.24 17.00 18.07
N SER A 108 21.65 15.81 17.63
CA SER A 108 22.72 15.70 16.66
C SER A 108 22.28 16.54 15.46
N ASN A 109 23.15 17.42 14.98
CA ASN A 109 23.06 18.01 13.65
C ASN A 109 23.24 16.93 12.56
N ASP A 110 22.79 15.71 12.83
CA ASP A 110 22.67 14.62 11.89
C ASP A 110 21.54 15.00 10.95
N THR A 111 21.94 15.71 9.90
CA THR A 111 21.04 16.14 8.86
C THR A 111 20.35 14.96 8.18
N SER A 112 20.77 13.70 8.36
CA SER A 112 20.09 12.52 7.81
C SER A 112 18.79 12.13 8.53
N LEU A 113 18.42 12.83 9.61
CA LEU A 113 17.20 12.59 10.36
C LEU A 113 16.18 13.73 10.19
N PRO A 114 14.87 13.41 10.30
CA PRO A 114 13.83 14.43 10.44
C PRO A 114 14.00 15.21 11.75
N PRO A 115 13.47 16.44 11.82
CA PRO A 115 13.41 17.16 13.09
C PRO A 115 12.56 16.40 14.12
N LEU A 116 12.81 16.66 15.40
CA LEU A 116 12.04 16.10 16.51
C LEU A 116 11.02 17.14 17.00
N CYS A 117 9.80 16.68 17.25
CA CYS A 117 8.69 17.47 17.78
C CYS A 117 8.20 16.80 19.06
N VAL A 118 7.76 17.60 20.03
CA VAL A 118 7.10 17.11 21.23
C VAL A 118 5.61 17.30 21.06
N SER A 119 4.85 16.22 21.17
CA SER A 119 3.40 16.32 21.12
C SER A 119 2.86 17.07 22.33
N GLU A 120 1.75 17.77 22.11
CA GLU A 120 1.07 18.51 23.16
C GLU A 120 0.44 17.58 24.21
N ASP A 121 0.12 18.15 25.37
CA ASP A 121 -0.55 17.43 26.44
C ASP A 121 -1.95 16.94 26.03
N THR A 122 -2.22 15.67 26.33
CA THR A 122 -3.50 14.99 26.06
C THR A 122 -4.22 14.57 27.34
N SER A 123 -3.81 15.08 28.51
CA SER A 123 -4.43 14.78 29.81
C SER A 123 -5.93 15.09 29.85
N ARG A 124 -6.39 16.11 29.11
CA ARG A 124 -7.79 16.51 29.05
C ARG A 124 -8.73 15.48 28.43
N PHE A 125 -8.23 14.64 27.52
CA PHE A 125 -9.07 13.68 26.80
C PHE A 125 -9.44 12.49 27.67
N ARG A 126 -10.68 12.02 27.59
CA ARG A 126 -11.09 10.83 28.33
C ARG A 126 -10.44 9.56 27.73
N PHE A 127 -10.05 8.61 28.60
CA PHE A 127 -9.58 7.28 28.20
C PHE A 127 -10.24 6.21 29.07
N THR A 128 -10.94 5.25 28.46
CA THR A 128 -11.74 4.26 29.19
C THR A 128 -11.36 2.81 28.88
N LEU A 129 -10.44 2.57 27.95
CA LEU A 129 -10.02 1.21 27.60
C LEU A 129 -9.11 0.63 28.68
N LYS A 130 -9.58 -0.43 29.34
CA LYS A 130 -8.78 -1.18 30.32
C LYS A 130 -7.66 -1.96 29.60
N GLY A 131 -6.43 -1.84 30.12
CA GLY A 131 -5.25 -2.52 29.56
C GLY A 131 -4.70 -1.93 28.25
N GLY A 132 -5.27 -0.82 27.76
CA GLY A 132 -4.71 -0.06 26.65
C GLY A 132 -3.71 1.00 27.11
N LEU A 133 -2.95 1.55 26.16
CA LEU A 133 -2.01 2.63 26.42
C LEU A 133 -2.65 3.99 26.14
N ARG A 134 -2.72 4.85 27.16
CA ARG A 134 -3.25 6.23 27.02
C ARG A 134 -2.48 7.04 25.98
N SER A 135 -1.20 6.74 25.75
CA SER A 135 -0.37 7.35 24.72
C SER A 135 -0.96 7.26 23.30
N ALA A 136 -1.89 6.33 23.04
CA ALA A 136 -2.60 6.23 21.77
C ALA A 136 -3.39 7.51 21.40
N ILE A 137 -3.82 8.30 22.39
CA ILE A 137 -4.47 9.60 22.14
C ILE A 137 -3.45 10.60 21.56
N ARG A 138 -2.27 10.68 22.18
CA ARG A 138 -1.16 11.51 21.69
C ARG A 138 -0.74 11.10 20.28
N VAL A 139 -0.57 9.79 20.04
CA VAL A 139 -0.22 9.26 18.71
C VAL A 139 -1.30 9.64 17.68
N ALA A 140 -2.58 9.57 18.03
CA ALA A 140 -3.65 10.02 17.12
C ALA A 140 -3.54 11.52 16.76
N ARG A 141 -3.20 12.37 17.73
CA ARG A 141 -3.06 13.83 17.54
C ARG A 141 -1.84 14.23 16.71
N VAL A 142 -0.89 13.33 16.44
CA VAL A 142 0.17 13.56 15.45
C VAL A 142 -0.41 14.01 14.11
N VAL A 143 -1.60 13.52 13.73
CA VAL A 143 -2.31 13.94 12.52
C VAL A 143 -2.57 15.45 12.53
N THR A 144 -3.16 15.97 13.60
CA THR A 144 -3.52 17.39 13.68
C THR A 144 -2.33 18.29 13.95
N GLU A 145 -1.38 17.82 14.76
CA GLU A 145 -0.15 18.55 15.05
C GLU A 145 0.69 18.73 13.77
N THR A 146 0.81 17.69 12.94
CA THR A 146 1.52 17.77 11.65
C THR A 146 0.86 18.78 10.71
N VAL A 147 -0.48 18.78 10.64
CA VAL A 147 -1.23 19.73 9.79
C VAL A 147 -1.09 21.16 10.28
N ALA A 148 -1.20 21.39 11.59
CA ALA A 148 -1.07 22.71 12.19
C ALA A 148 0.31 23.33 11.93
N MET A 149 1.37 22.51 11.97
CA MET A 149 2.74 22.94 11.70
C MET A 149 3.03 23.19 10.20
N ASN A 150 2.19 22.71 9.29
CA ASN A 150 2.44 22.71 7.85
C ASN A 150 1.23 23.22 7.05
N ASN A 151 0.68 24.37 7.42
CA ASN A 151 -0.50 24.96 6.78
C ASN A 151 -0.20 25.74 5.48
N ASP A 152 0.88 25.39 4.78
CA ASP A 152 1.26 25.97 3.49
C ASP A 152 0.26 25.57 2.38
N SER A 153 0.04 26.44 1.40
CA SER A 153 -0.75 26.17 0.20
C SER A 153 -0.15 25.10 -0.70
N ASP A 154 1.17 24.91 -0.66
CA ASP A 154 1.88 23.97 -1.54
C ASP A 154 1.84 22.51 -1.07
N VAL A 155 1.37 22.24 0.15
CA VAL A 155 1.21 20.86 0.66
C VAL A 155 0.00 20.21 0.01
N ARG A 156 0.22 19.06 -0.63
CA ARG A 156 -0.82 18.25 -1.28
C ARG A 156 -1.21 17.03 -0.45
N TRP A 157 -0.25 16.44 0.24
CA TRP A 157 -0.43 15.18 0.95
C TRP A 157 0.26 15.21 2.31
N PHE A 158 -0.46 14.71 3.32
CA PHE A 158 0.09 14.41 4.63
C PHE A 158 0.21 12.90 4.75
N VAL A 159 1.42 12.40 4.99
CA VAL A 159 1.74 10.96 5.11
C VAL A 159 2.09 10.67 6.56
N PHE A 160 1.53 9.61 7.12
CA PHE A 160 1.68 9.25 8.52
C PHE A 160 2.19 7.82 8.66
N GLY A 161 3.01 7.57 9.67
CA GLY A 161 3.49 6.24 10.03
C GLY A 161 4.21 6.23 11.38
N ASP A 162 4.57 5.04 11.84
CA ASP A 162 5.34 4.85 13.07
C ASP A 162 6.86 4.92 12.81
N ASP A 163 7.66 5.06 13.85
CA ASP A 163 9.13 5.13 13.77
C ASP A 163 9.83 3.81 13.35
N ASP A 164 9.12 2.69 13.37
CA ASP A 164 9.52 1.43 12.76
C ASP A 164 8.80 1.15 11.42
N THR A 165 8.30 2.21 10.76
CA THR A 165 7.81 2.16 9.38
C THR A 165 8.90 2.62 8.43
N VAL A 166 9.29 1.75 7.50
CA VAL A 166 10.24 2.05 6.44
C VAL A 166 9.47 2.45 5.19
N PHE A 167 9.46 3.74 4.83
CA PHE A 167 8.79 4.24 3.64
C PHE A 167 9.66 4.15 2.38
N PHE A 168 9.02 4.15 1.22
CA PHE A 168 9.64 4.26 -0.10
C PHE A 168 9.16 5.57 -0.75
N PRO A 169 9.76 6.73 -0.43
CA PRO A 169 9.13 8.04 -0.68
C PRO A 169 8.83 8.32 -2.14
N GLU A 170 9.71 7.94 -3.07
CA GLU A 170 9.47 8.10 -4.51
C GLU A 170 8.28 7.26 -4.99
N ASN A 171 8.08 6.06 -4.42
CA ASN A 171 6.91 5.24 -4.73
C ASN A 171 5.64 5.82 -4.10
N VAL A 172 5.72 6.40 -2.90
CA VAL A 172 4.60 7.13 -2.28
C VAL A 172 4.20 8.32 -3.14
N VAL A 173 5.15 9.15 -3.58
CA VAL A 173 4.91 10.27 -4.52
C VAL A 173 4.25 9.77 -5.79
N LYS A 174 4.81 8.71 -6.39
CA LYS A 174 4.31 8.14 -7.64
C LYS A 174 2.87 7.66 -7.51
N THR A 175 2.55 6.90 -6.46
CA THR A 175 1.19 6.42 -6.19
C THR A 175 0.22 7.57 -5.92
N LEU A 176 0.61 8.55 -5.11
CA LEU A 176 -0.25 9.70 -4.78
C LEU A 176 -0.48 10.64 -5.98
N SER A 177 0.40 10.60 -7.00
CA SER A 177 0.26 11.43 -8.20
C SER A 177 -0.98 11.12 -9.04
N LYS A 178 -1.58 9.92 -8.89
CA LYS A 178 -2.80 9.52 -9.62
C LYS A 178 -4.10 10.05 -8.99
N TYR A 179 -4.02 10.62 -7.79
CA TYR A 179 -5.17 11.15 -7.05
C TYR A 179 -5.21 12.68 -7.06
N ASP A 180 -6.41 13.25 -7.15
CA ASP A 180 -6.59 14.69 -7.01
C ASP A 180 -6.59 15.10 -5.52
N HIS A 181 -5.47 15.63 -5.06
CA HIS A 181 -5.29 16.13 -3.70
C HIS A 181 -6.28 17.22 -3.26
N LYS A 182 -7.02 17.86 -4.19
CA LYS A 182 -8.08 18.83 -3.87
C LYS A 182 -9.38 18.14 -3.43
N LEU A 183 -9.53 16.84 -3.72
CA LEU A 183 -10.63 16.00 -3.24
C LEU A 183 -10.28 15.32 -1.92
N TRP A 184 -11.29 14.81 -1.22
CA TRP A 184 -11.12 14.15 0.08
C TRP A 184 -10.69 12.71 -0.08
N TYR A 185 -9.43 12.44 0.21
CA TYR A 185 -8.85 11.10 0.17
C TYR A 185 -8.21 10.74 1.51
N TYR A 186 -8.60 9.56 2.01
CA TYR A 186 -7.92 8.81 3.06
C TYR A 186 -7.37 7.54 2.42
N ILE A 187 -6.06 7.47 2.22
CA ILE A 187 -5.39 6.43 1.42
C ILE A 187 -4.50 5.59 2.33
N GLY A 188 -4.58 4.27 2.24
CA GLY A 188 -3.72 3.37 2.99
C GLY A 188 -4.11 1.92 2.80
N ALA A 189 -3.61 1.04 3.67
CA ALA A 189 -3.95 -0.39 3.65
C ALA A 189 -4.39 -0.89 5.02
N HIS A 190 -5.18 -1.95 4.99
CA HIS A 190 -5.49 -2.74 6.18
C HIS A 190 -4.39 -3.80 6.43
N SER A 191 -4.44 -4.49 7.55
CA SER A 191 -3.48 -5.56 7.88
C SER A 191 -3.55 -6.74 6.89
N GLU A 192 -2.42 -7.41 6.70
CA GLU A 192 -2.31 -8.71 6.03
C GLU A 192 -3.10 -9.82 6.75
N VAL A 193 -3.38 -9.63 8.04
CA VAL A 193 -4.05 -10.60 8.90
C VAL A 193 -5.54 -10.28 9.04
N TYR A 194 -6.39 -11.21 8.58
CA TYR A 194 -7.84 -11.06 8.60
C TYR A 194 -8.39 -10.78 10.01
N GLU A 195 -7.84 -11.45 11.03
CA GLU A 195 -8.29 -11.25 12.41
C GLU A 195 -8.06 -9.81 12.90
N GLN A 196 -6.96 -9.16 12.51
CA GLN A 196 -6.69 -7.77 12.87
C GLN A 196 -7.75 -6.87 12.23
N ASN A 197 -8.07 -7.09 10.96
CA ASN A 197 -9.09 -6.32 10.24
C ASN A 197 -10.50 -6.53 10.78
N ARG A 198 -10.84 -7.76 11.19
CA ARG A 198 -12.12 -8.06 11.84
C ARG A 198 -12.28 -7.32 13.16
N VAL A 199 -11.21 -7.15 13.93
CA VAL A 199 -11.23 -6.51 15.25
C VAL A 199 -11.18 -4.98 15.13
N PHE A 200 -10.33 -4.45 14.26
CA PHE A 200 -10.08 -3.00 14.18
C PHE A 200 -10.84 -2.29 13.07
N GLY A 201 -11.12 -2.98 11.96
CA GLY A 201 -11.93 -2.48 10.85
C GLY A 201 -11.27 -2.68 9.49
N PHE A 202 -12.04 -3.18 8.52
CA PHE A 202 -11.63 -3.27 7.12
C PHE A 202 -11.57 -1.91 6.41
N GLY A 203 -12.26 -0.89 6.97
CA GLY A 203 -12.25 0.48 6.47
C GLY A 203 -11.17 1.37 7.09
N MET A 204 -10.31 0.83 7.95
CA MET A 204 -9.25 1.57 8.63
C MET A 204 -7.91 1.29 7.94
N ALA A 205 -7.18 2.34 7.57
CA ALA A 205 -5.76 2.20 7.29
C ALA A 205 -5.01 2.02 8.60
N PHE A 206 -4.14 1.02 8.67
CA PHE A 206 -3.32 0.78 9.85
C PHE A 206 -2.15 1.76 9.87
N GLY A 207 -1.90 2.36 11.03
CA GLY A 207 -0.91 3.43 11.22
C GLY A 207 0.51 2.93 10.99
N GLY A 208 0.80 1.69 11.40
CA GLY A 208 2.10 1.05 11.15
C GLY A 208 2.38 0.81 9.67
N ALA A 209 1.39 0.40 8.87
CA ALA A 209 1.50 0.35 7.41
C ALA A 209 1.74 1.74 6.84
N GLY A 210 1.26 2.77 7.53
CA GLY A 210 1.24 4.13 7.06
C GLY A 210 0.06 4.42 6.15
N PHE A 211 -0.30 5.70 6.11
CA PHE A 211 -1.43 6.20 5.34
C PHE A 211 -1.19 7.65 4.91
N ALA A 212 -1.93 8.09 3.90
CA ALA A 212 -1.92 9.45 3.39
C ALA A 212 -3.31 10.09 3.48
N ILE A 213 -3.34 11.37 3.80
CA ILE A 213 -4.54 12.20 3.77
C ILE A 213 -4.29 13.36 2.81
N SER A 214 -5.22 13.58 1.88
CA SER A 214 -5.20 14.75 0.99
C SER A 214 -5.25 16.05 1.80
N SER A 215 -4.53 17.08 1.36
CA SER A 215 -4.48 18.39 2.03
C SER A 215 -5.85 19.01 2.29
N SER A 216 -6.78 18.87 1.34
CA SER A 216 -8.16 19.34 1.46
C SER A 216 -8.90 18.71 2.66
N LEU A 217 -8.77 17.39 2.85
CA LEU A 217 -9.35 16.65 3.95
C LEU A 217 -8.61 16.89 5.28
N ALA A 218 -7.28 16.91 5.24
CA ALA A 218 -6.46 17.08 6.44
C ALA A 218 -6.77 18.42 7.16
N LYS A 219 -6.96 19.49 6.40
CA LYS A 219 -7.36 20.81 6.91
C LYS A 219 -8.74 20.82 7.57
N VAL A 220 -9.66 19.99 7.10
CA VAL A 220 -11.00 19.84 7.72
C VAL A 220 -10.90 18.97 8.96
N LEU A 221 -10.23 17.83 8.86
CA LEU A 221 -10.01 16.90 9.97
C LEU A 221 -9.38 17.62 11.16
N ALA A 222 -8.33 18.41 10.94
CA ALA A 222 -7.64 19.15 11.99
C ALA A 222 -8.55 20.08 12.81
N LYS A 223 -9.61 20.64 12.20
CA LYS A 223 -10.56 21.53 12.90
C LYS A 223 -11.52 20.78 13.81
N VAL A 224 -11.83 19.53 13.48
CA VAL A 224 -12.87 18.73 14.17
C VAL A 224 -12.29 17.63 15.05
N PHE A 225 -11.02 17.28 14.87
CA PHE A 225 -10.40 16.09 15.44
C PHE A 225 -10.51 16.01 16.96
N ASP A 226 -10.16 17.10 17.66
CA ASP A 226 -10.15 17.14 19.11
C ASP A 226 -11.56 16.94 19.68
N SER A 227 -12.60 17.51 19.04
CA SER A 227 -13.99 17.22 19.43
C SER A 227 -14.35 15.76 19.17
N CYS A 228 -13.89 15.21 18.05
CA CYS A 228 -14.15 13.83 17.66
C CYS A 228 -13.55 12.82 18.63
N ILE A 229 -12.26 12.90 18.94
CA ILE A 229 -11.60 11.87 19.74
C ILE A 229 -12.15 11.77 21.18
N GLU A 230 -12.79 12.83 21.71
CA GLU A 230 -13.54 12.79 22.99
C GLU A 230 -14.71 11.79 22.97
N ARG A 231 -15.30 11.51 21.80
CA ARG A 231 -16.39 10.53 21.63
C ARG A 231 -15.91 9.09 21.59
N TYR A 232 -14.60 8.88 21.40
CA TYR A 232 -14.00 7.57 21.22
C TYR A 232 -12.97 7.18 22.31
N PRO A 233 -13.27 7.37 23.61
CA PRO A 233 -12.32 7.09 24.69
C PRO A 233 -12.03 5.59 24.89
N HIS A 234 -12.87 4.73 24.29
CA HIS A 234 -12.82 3.27 24.41
C HIS A 234 -11.97 2.59 23.34
N LEU A 235 -11.54 3.31 22.29
CA LEU A 235 -10.78 2.70 21.19
C LEU A 235 -9.37 2.31 21.62
N TYR A 236 -8.85 1.26 20.99
CA TYR A 236 -7.53 0.68 21.28
C TYR A 236 -6.38 1.57 20.85
N GLY A 237 -6.18 1.73 19.55
CA GLY A 237 -5.04 2.45 18.98
C GLY A 237 -5.36 3.87 18.56
N SER A 238 -4.33 4.56 18.09
CA SER A 238 -4.43 5.84 17.38
C SER A 238 -5.27 5.73 16.12
N ASP A 239 -5.04 4.66 15.36
CA ASP A 239 -5.55 4.50 13.99
C ASP A 239 -7.07 4.39 13.99
N GLY A 240 -7.62 3.67 14.96
CA GLY A 240 -9.07 3.58 15.15
C GLY A 240 -9.70 4.92 15.46
N ARG A 241 -9.00 5.82 16.19
CA ARG A 241 -9.48 7.18 16.48
C ARG A 241 -9.45 8.04 15.23
N VAL A 242 -8.35 7.99 14.47
CA VAL A 242 -8.21 8.70 13.20
C VAL A 242 -9.31 8.27 12.22
N TYR A 243 -9.48 6.95 12.04
CA TYR A 243 -10.52 6.38 11.20
C TYR A 243 -11.92 6.79 11.65
N SER A 244 -12.22 6.75 12.95
CA SER A 244 -13.54 7.13 13.44
C SER A 244 -13.88 8.59 13.11
N CYS A 245 -12.91 9.50 13.23
CA CYS A 245 -13.10 10.90 12.86
C CYS A 245 -13.25 11.12 11.35
N LEU A 246 -12.54 10.35 10.54
CA LEU A 246 -12.71 10.35 9.08
C LEU A 246 -14.09 9.79 8.68
N ALA A 247 -14.56 8.76 9.37
CA ALA A 247 -15.89 8.19 9.16
C ALA A 247 -17.01 9.16 9.56
N GLU A 248 -16.84 9.95 10.62
CA GLU A 248 -17.79 11.03 10.96
C GLU A 248 -17.85 12.12 9.87
N LEU A 249 -16.76 12.36 9.15
CA LEU A 249 -16.72 13.23 7.96
C LEU A 249 -17.27 12.54 6.70
N GLY A 250 -17.68 11.27 6.77
CA GLY A 250 -18.19 10.48 5.65
C GLY A 250 -17.12 10.02 4.66
N VAL A 251 -15.84 10.01 5.05
CA VAL A 251 -14.75 9.58 4.17
C VAL A 251 -14.35 8.13 4.45
N GLY A 252 -14.46 7.29 3.43
CA GLY A 252 -14.00 5.90 3.46
C GLY A 252 -12.55 5.72 3.02
N LEU A 253 -11.98 4.57 3.37
CA LEU A 253 -10.63 4.17 2.93
C LEU A 253 -10.56 3.99 1.42
N THR A 254 -9.61 4.68 0.80
CA THR A 254 -9.10 4.38 -0.54
C THR A 254 -7.94 3.41 -0.38
N HIS A 255 -8.18 2.14 -0.73
CA HIS A 255 -7.22 1.07 -0.45
C HIS A 255 -6.04 1.07 -1.43
N GLU A 256 -4.82 1.17 -0.92
CA GLU A 256 -3.56 1.07 -1.67
C GLU A 256 -2.71 -0.09 -1.13
N PRO A 257 -2.67 -1.25 -1.82
CA PRO A 257 -2.10 -2.50 -1.30
C PRO A 257 -0.56 -2.51 -1.19
N GLY A 258 0.11 -1.42 -1.56
CA GLY A 258 1.56 -1.28 -1.39
C GLY A 258 1.98 -0.78 -0.01
N PHE A 259 1.03 -0.36 0.84
CA PHE A 259 1.30 -0.12 2.26
C PHE A 259 1.19 -1.44 3.04
N HIS A 260 2.17 -1.77 3.87
CA HIS A 260 2.22 -3.06 4.57
C HIS A 260 2.34 -2.92 6.08
N GLN A 261 1.33 -3.42 6.81
CA GLN A 261 1.31 -3.45 8.27
C GLN A 261 2.22 -4.55 8.83
N VAL A 262 2.37 -5.64 8.09
CA VAL A 262 3.24 -6.78 8.43
C VAL A 262 2.99 -7.28 9.86
N ASP A 263 1.73 -7.48 10.22
CA ASP A 263 1.37 -8.20 11.45
C ASP A 263 1.71 -9.69 11.28
N LEU A 264 2.99 -10.01 11.12
CA LEU A 264 3.55 -11.34 10.87
C LEU A 264 4.87 -11.43 11.63
N LYS A 265 5.37 -12.65 11.85
CA LYS A 265 6.63 -12.90 12.56
C LYS A 265 7.57 -13.80 11.77
N GLY A 266 8.86 -13.69 12.03
CA GLY A 266 9.88 -14.51 11.38
C GLY A 266 10.01 -14.19 9.89
N ASN A 267 10.17 -15.22 9.06
CA ASN A 267 10.58 -15.06 7.66
C ASN A 267 9.44 -14.56 6.74
N THR A 268 9.49 -13.28 6.34
CA THR A 268 8.54 -12.63 5.44
C THR A 268 8.81 -12.83 3.95
N PHE A 269 9.76 -13.69 3.56
CA PHE A 269 10.15 -13.94 2.17
C PHE A 269 8.96 -14.13 1.23
N GLY A 270 8.00 -15.00 1.59
CA GLY A 270 6.86 -15.29 0.72
C GLY A 270 5.95 -14.09 0.48
N LEU A 271 5.80 -13.20 1.46
CA LEU A 271 5.03 -11.95 1.32
C LEU A 271 5.73 -11.02 0.33
N LEU A 272 7.03 -10.78 0.52
CA LEU A 272 7.80 -9.84 -0.31
C LEU A 272 8.03 -10.36 -1.72
N ALA A 273 8.32 -11.66 -1.88
CA ALA A 273 8.59 -12.27 -3.18
C ALA A 273 7.36 -12.42 -4.09
N ALA A 274 6.15 -12.25 -3.52
CA ALA A 274 4.87 -12.29 -4.23
C ALA A 274 4.11 -10.97 -4.08
N HIS A 275 4.83 -9.86 -3.87
CA HIS A 275 4.25 -8.53 -3.75
C HIS A 275 3.34 -8.20 -4.96
N PRO A 276 2.20 -7.52 -4.75
CA PRO A 276 1.29 -7.13 -5.81
C PRO A 276 1.94 -6.25 -6.88
N LEU A 277 1.19 -5.97 -7.95
CA LEU A 277 1.66 -5.15 -9.08
C LEU A 277 1.76 -3.65 -8.77
N THR A 278 1.28 -3.22 -7.61
CA THR A 278 1.42 -1.83 -7.17
C THR A 278 2.87 -1.52 -6.81
N PRO A 279 3.27 -0.24 -6.77
CA PRO A 279 4.54 0.12 -6.15
C PRO A 279 4.55 -0.28 -4.67
N PHE A 280 5.69 -0.72 -4.16
CA PHE A 280 5.90 -0.98 -2.72
C PHE A 280 6.09 0.36 -2.00
N LEU A 281 5.26 0.65 -1.00
CA LEU A 281 5.14 1.99 -0.40
C LEU A 281 5.71 2.05 1.01
N SER A 282 5.54 0.99 1.79
CA SER A 282 6.06 0.91 3.16
C SER A 282 6.23 -0.54 3.62
N LEU A 283 7.08 -0.71 4.64
CA LEU A 283 7.25 -1.96 5.37
C LEU A 283 7.30 -1.64 6.87
N HIS A 284 6.43 -2.28 7.64
CA HIS A 284 6.34 -2.09 9.10
C HIS A 284 6.93 -3.27 9.88
N HIS A 285 7.16 -3.06 11.18
CA HIS A 285 7.62 -4.07 12.13
C HIS A 285 8.90 -4.86 11.74
N PRO A 286 9.96 -4.25 11.18
CA PRO A 286 11.21 -4.94 10.88
C PRO A 286 11.87 -5.58 12.12
N ASP A 287 11.53 -5.09 13.32
CA ASP A 287 11.95 -5.64 14.62
C ASP A 287 11.35 -7.02 14.95
N TYR A 288 10.24 -7.42 14.30
CA TYR A 288 9.53 -8.68 14.57
C TYR A 288 9.74 -9.75 13.49
N THR A 289 10.41 -9.39 12.40
CA THR A 289 10.65 -10.23 11.24
C THR A 289 12.13 -10.63 11.16
N ASP A 290 12.39 -11.78 10.56
CA ASP A 290 13.77 -12.18 10.24
C ASP A 290 14.35 -11.22 9.18
N PRO A 291 15.67 -10.99 9.14
CA PRO A 291 16.31 -10.20 8.08
C PRO A 291 15.90 -10.74 6.69
N ILE A 292 15.53 -9.82 5.79
CA ILE A 292 14.99 -10.19 4.47
C ILE A 292 16.04 -10.82 3.54
N PHE A 293 17.32 -10.60 3.81
CA PHE A 293 18.46 -11.21 3.13
C PHE A 293 19.25 -12.13 4.08
N PRO A 294 19.78 -13.26 3.59
CA PRO A 294 20.57 -14.17 4.41
C PRO A 294 21.90 -13.54 4.85
N ASN A 295 22.41 -13.95 6.02
CA ASN A 295 23.70 -13.52 6.56
C ASN A 295 23.85 -12.00 6.76
N MET A 296 22.73 -11.29 6.93
CA MET A 296 22.68 -9.86 7.22
C MET A 296 21.86 -9.61 8.50
N THR A 297 22.19 -8.55 9.22
CA THR A 297 21.28 -7.97 10.22
C THR A 297 20.07 -7.30 9.54
N THR A 298 18.99 -7.04 10.27
CA THR A 298 17.79 -6.36 9.73
C THR A 298 18.14 -5.03 9.05
N THR A 299 18.93 -4.17 9.71
CA THR A 299 19.33 -2.88 9.13
C THR A 299 20.22 -3.03 7.90
N GLN A 300 21.16 -3.99 7.90
CA GLN A 300 21.98 -4.27 6.71
C GLN A 300 21.14 -4.78 5.54
N ALA A 301 20.18 -5.67 5.81
CA ALA A 301 19.28 -6.22 4.80
C ALA A 301 18.40 -5.12 4.18
N LEU A 302 17.88 -4.20 4.99
CA LEU A 302 17.13 -3.05 4.46
C LEU A 302 18.03 -2.10 3.67
N LYS A 303 19.24 -1.77 4.15
CA LYS A 303 20.21 -0.98 3.38
C LYS A 303 20.50 -1.60 2.00
N HIS A 304 20.69 -2.93 1.97
CA HIS A 304 20.89 -3.68 0.73
C HIS A 304 19.68 -3.61 -0.21
N LEU A 305 18.45 -3.68 0.31
CA LEU A 305 17.24 -3.46 -0.49
C LEU A 305 17.22 -2.05 -1.10
N PHE A 306 17.63 -1.03 -0.33
CA PHE A 306 17.67 0.35 -0.80
C PHE A 306 18.66 0.59 -1.94
N GLU A 307 19.68 -0.26 -2.11
CA GLU A 307 20.54 -0.22 -3.31
C GLU A 307 19.72 -0.45 -4.58
N ALA A 308 18.75 -1.37 -4.57
CA ALA A 308 17.83 -1.59 -5.68
C ALA A 308 16.80 -0.48 -5.82
N VAL A 309 16.28 0.04 -4.70
CA VAL A 309 15.34 1.17 -4.67
C VAL A 309 15.96 2.40 -5.35
N ASN A 310 17.23 2.68 -5.08
CA ASN A 310 17.94 3.82 -5.66
C ASN A 310 18.16 3.68 -7.17
N VAL A 311 18.09 2.46 -7.72
CA VAL A 311 18.22 2.21 -9.16
C VAL A 311 16.87 2.27 -9.87
N ASP A 312 15.87 1.53 -9.40
CA ASP A 312 14.54 1.44 -10.03
C ASP A 312 13.45 1.18 -8.97
N SER A 313 13.16 2.20 -8.16
CA SER A 313 12.21 2.13 -7.03
C SER A 313 10.83 1.58 -7.42
N GLN A 314 10.32 1.95 -8.58
CA GLN A 314 8.98 1.57 -9.03
C GLN A 314 8.88 0.07 -9.37
N ARG A 315 10.01 -0.60 -9.63
CA ARG A 315 10.11 -2.02 -9.96
C ARG A 315 10.42 -2.92 -8.76
N VAL A 316 10.92 -2.36 -7.66
CA VAL A 316 11.28 -3.13 -6.45
C VAL A 316 10.09 -4.00 -5.99
N LEU A 317 10.37 -5.28 -5.76
CA LEU A 317 9.44 -6.35 -5.40
C LEU A 317 8.37 -6.71 -6.44
N GLN A 318 8.29 -6.03 -7.59
CA GLN A 318 7.35 -6.44 -8.62
C GLN A 318 7.65 -7.86 -9.11
N GLN A 319 6.62 -8.70 -9.07
CA GLN A 319 6.70 -10.09 -9.47
C GLN A 319 6.52 -10.25 -10.99
N ALA A 320 7.57 -10.67 -11.70
CA ALA A 320 7.53 -11.11 -13.09
C ALA A 320 7.72 -12.63 -13.17
N ILE A 321 7.01 -13.30 -14.08
CA ILE A 321 7.03 -14.77 -14.19
C ILE A 321 7.31 -15.19 -15.62
N CYS A 322 8.28 -16.08 -15.79
CA CYS A 322 8.71 -16.63 -17.08
C CYS A 322 8.83 -18.15 -16.99
N TYR A 323 8.76 -18.78 -18.15
CA TYR A 323 8.89 -20.22 -18.31
C TYR A 323 10.12 -20.55 -19.14
N ASP A 324 11.04 -21.31 -18.56
CA ASP A 324 12.15 -21.87 -19.32
C ASP A 324 11.67 -23.10 -20.09
N ARG A 325 11.67 -23.01 -21.43
CA ARG A 325 11.19 -24.11 -22.28
C ARG A 325 12.15 -25.30 -22.29
N ARG A 326 13.45 -25.07 -22.08
CA ARG A 326 14.49 -26.10 -22.24
C ARG A 326 14.43 -27.14 -21.12
N PHE A 327 14.21 -26.69 -19.89
CA PHE A 327 14.18 -27.53 -18.70
C PHE A 327 12.79 -27.61 -18.07
N SER A 328 11.78 -26.96 -18.68
CA SER A 328 10.41 -26.87 -18.15
C SER A 328 10.35 -26.27 -16.74
N TRP A 329 11.26 -25.34 -16.43
CA TRP A 329 11.28 -24.63 -15.16
C TRP A 329 10.32 -23.45 -15.17
N THR A 330 9.86 -23.09 -13.97
CA THR A 330 9.14 -21.83 -13.75
C THR A 330 10.03 -20.87 -13.00
N VAL A 331 10.18 -19.65 -13.48
CA VAL A 331 10.99 -18.61 -12.86
C VAL A 331 10.09 -17.48 -12.38
N SER A 332 10.18 -17.15 -11.10
CA SER A 332 9.49 -16.00 -10.49
C SER A 332 10.55 -15.00 -10.02
N VAL A 333 10.58 -13.84 -10.66
CA VAL A 333 11.47 -12.73 -10.34
C VAL A 333 10.72 -11.72 -9.48
N SER A 334 11.17 -11.50 -8.25
CA SER A 334 10.81 -10.35 -7.41
C SER A 334 11.97 -9.36 -7.52
N TRP A 335 11.86 -8.41 -8.46
CA TRP A 335 13.01 -7.59 -8.86
C TRP A 335 13.58 -6.77 -7.69
N GLY A 336 14.91 -6.71 -7.58
CA GLY A 336 15.59 -6.04 -6.48
C GLY A 336 15.57 -6.81 -5.16
N TYR A 337 15.04 -8.03 -5.13
CA TYR A 337 14.98 -8.85 -3.91
C TYR A 337 15.41 -10.30 -4.13
N ALA A 338 14.64 -11.08 -4.89
CA ALA A 338 14.90 -12.51 -5.04
C ALA A 338 14.34 -13.08 -6.34
N VAL A 339 14.98 -14.15 -6.83
CA VAL A 339 14.50 -14.98 -7.93
C VAL A 339 14.28 -16.40 -7.41
N GLN A 340 13.12 -16.98 -7.73
CA GLN A 340 12.78 -18.35 -7.42
C GLN A 340 12.73 -19.17 -8.70
N VAL A 341 13.48 -20.28 -8.75
CA VAL A 341 13.44 -21.22 -9.87
C VAL A 341 12.81 -22.53 -9.38
N PHE A 342 11.61 -22.82 -9.86
CA PHE A 342 10.90 -24.07 -9.57
C PHE A 342 11.35 -25.14 -10.57
N PRO A 343 11.77 -26.34 -10.11
CA PRO A 343 12.26 -27.43 -10.98
C PRO A 343 11.15 -28.09 -11.81
N ASN A 344 9.96 -27.48 -11.87
CA ASN A 344 8.81 -27.98 -12.55
C ASN A 344 8.00 -26.81 -13.14
N HIS A 345 7.15 -27.17 -14.10
CA HIS A 345 6.21 -26.25 -14.68
C HIS A 345 5.06 -25.99 -13.69
N MET A 346 4.84 -24.73 -13.33
CA MET A 346 3.78 -24.30 -12.43
C MET A 346 2.79 -23.41 -13.17
N LEU A 347 1.50 -23.64 -12.93
CA LEU A 347 0.47 -22.74 -13.45
C LEU A 347 0.64 -21.35 -12.83
N LEU A 348 0.48 -20.31 -13.64
CA LEU A 348 0.65 -18.93 -13.20
C LEU A 348 -0.11 -18.63 -11.89
N PRO A 349 -1.41 -18.97 -11.73
CA PRO A 349 -2.13 -18.71 -10.48
C PRO A 349 -1.53 -19.35 -9.22
N ASP A 350 -0.80 -20.46 -9.36
CA ASP A 350 -0.14 -21.12 -8.21
C ASP A 350 1.19 -20.45 -7.85
N VAL A 351 1.89 -19.86 -8.83
CA VAL A 351 3.12 -19.10 -8.60
C VAL A 351 2.82 -17.77 -7.90
N LEU A 352 1.66 -17.17 -8.18
CA LEU A 352 1.20 -15.91 -7.58
C LEU A 352 0.81 -16.01 -6.12
N LYS A 353 0.50 -17.22 -5.63
CA LYS A 353 0.15 -17.42 -4.22
C LYS A 353 1.36 -17.16 -3.34
N VAL A 354 1.13 -16.41 -2.27
CA VAL A 354 2.11 -16.11 -1.23
C VAL A 354 2.55 -17.41 -0.55
N GLN A 355 3.85 -17.66 -0.47
CA GLN A 355 4.36 -18.80 0.29
C GLN A 355 4.26 -18.53 1.79
N GLU A 356 3.74 -19.48 2.57
CA GLU A 356 3.69 -19.35 4.03
C GLU A 356 5.06 -19.60 4.67
N THR A 357 6.00 -18.66 4.47
CA THR A 357 7.33 -18.68 5.11
C THR A 357 7.30 -18.07 6.52
N PHE A 358 6.30 -17.25 6.80
CA PHE A 358 6.16 -16.47 8.03
C PHE A 358 5.34 -17.21 9.09
N LYS A 359 5.34 -16.66 10.31
CA LYS A 359 4.59 -17.13 11.46
C LYS A 359 3.48 -16.13 11.81
N GLN A 360 2.42 -16.64 12.42
CA GLN A 360 1.29 -15.86 12.90
C GLN A 360 1.69 -14.77 13.93
N TRP A 361 1.04 -13.61 13.87
CA TRP A 361 1.20 -12.51 14.82
C TRP A 361 0.86 -12.91 16.26
N LYS A 362 -0.39 -13.39 16.43
CA LYS A 362 -0.94 -13.89 17.70
C LYS A 362 -1.06 -15.40 17.63
N LYS A 363 -0.65 -16.08 18.71
CA LYS A 363 -0.82 -17.54 18.84
C LYS A 363 -2.18 -17.87 19.48
N GLY A 364 -2.72 -19.03 19.15
CA GLY A 364 -3.88 -19.61 19.85
C GLY A 364 -5.26 -19.17 19.35
N SER A 365 -5.35 -18.32 18.32
CA SER A 365 -6.63 -18.00 17.67
C SER A 365 -6.91 -18.95 16.51
N MET A 366 -8.17 -19.38 16.36
CA MET A 366 -8.64 -20.17 15.21
C MET A 366 -8.41 -19.45 13.88
N LEU A 367 -8.41 -18.11 13.88
CA LEU A 367 -8.21 -17.28 12.69
C LEU A 367 -6.76 -16.78 12.54
N ALA A 368 -5.84 -17.27 13.36
CA ALA A 368 -4.44 -16.81 13.34
C ALA A 368 -3.71 -17.08 12.01
N LYS A 369 -4.26 -17.98 11.18
CA LYS A 369 -3.75 -18.31 9.83
C LYS A 369 -4.69 -17.87 8.70
N THR A 370 -5.60 -16.93 8.98
CA THR A 370 -6.47 -16.35 7.97
C THR A 370 -5.90 -15.00 7.53
N TYR A 371 -5.55 -14.89 6.25
CA TYR A 371 -4.93 -13.71 5.65
C TYR A 371 -5.86 -13.05 4.65
N THR A 372 -5.56 -11.81 4.28
CA THR A 372 -6.27 -11.08 3.22
C THR A 372 -5.77 -11.39 1.81
N PHE A 373 -4.88 -12.37 1.68
CA PHE A 373 -4.35 -12.87 0.42
C PHE A 373 -4.33 -14.40 0.40
N ASN A 374 -4.24 -14.96 -0.81
CA ASN A 374 -4.16 -16.41 -1.00
C ASN A 374 -2.74 -16.91 -0.73
N THR A 375 -2.66 -17.95 0.08
CA THR A 375 -1.40 -18.59 0.42
C THR A 375 -1.23 -19.95 -0.23
N ARG A 376 0.02 -20.42 -0.26
CA ARG A 376 0.38 -21.81 -0.53
C ARG A 376 1.35 -22.32 0.52
N GLN A 377 1.16 -23.58 0.90
CA GLN A 377 2.07 -24.27 1.80
C GLN A 377 3.41 -24.55 1.10
N LEU A 378 4.48 -24.47 1.86
CA LEU A 378 5.78 -24.95 1.41
C LEU A 378 5.78 -26.47 1.33
N HIS A 379 6.44 -27.03 0.33
CA HIS A 379 6.65 -28.47 0.26
C HIS A 379 7.44 -28.94 1.50
N ASN A 380 7.04 -30.04 2.15
CA ASN A 380 7.70 -30.51 3.38
C ASN A 380 9.19 -30.81 3.15
N ASP A 381 9.50 -31.53 2.07
CA ASP A 381 10.85 -31.74 1.58
C ASP A 381 11.44 -30.43 1.01
N PRO A 382 12.51 -29.87 1.60
CA PRO A 382 13.17 -28.68 1.09
C PRO A 382 13.64 -28.83 -0.36
N CYS A 383 14.09 -30.00 -0.78
CA CYS A 383 14.66 -30.23 -2.11
C CYS A 383 13.63 -30.24 -3.23
N LYS A 384 12.34 -30.24 -2.88
CA LYS A 384 11.22 -30.06 -3.81
C LYS A 384 10.69 -28.63 -3.84
N ARG A 385 11.29 -27.70 -3.08
CA ARG A 385 10.99 -26.27 -3.14
C ARG A 385 11.77 -25.62 -4.28
N SER A 386 11.44 -24.38 -4.61
CA SER A 386 12.25 -23.59 -5.54
C SER A 386 13.65 -23.34 -4.98
N THR A 387 14.65 -23.40 -5.86
CA THR A 387 15.97 -22.83 -5.57
C THR A 387 15.83 -21.30 -5.55
N VAL A 388 16.32 -20.67 -4.48
CA VAL A 388 16.19 -19.22 -4.26
C VAL A 388 17.52 -18.54 -4.51
N PHE A 389 17.49 -17.42 -5.24
CA PHE A 389 18.62 -16.54 -5.50
C PHE A 389 18.30 -15.17 -4.93
N PHE A 390 19.13 -14.63 -4.05
CA PHE A 390 18.95 -13.30 -3.47
C PHE A 390 19.76 -12.26 -4.22
N LEU A 391 19.28 -11.02 -4.23
CA LEU A 391 20.01 -9.90 -4.81
C LEU A 391 21.43 -9.83 -4.23
N ASP A 392 22.41 -9.77 -5.11
CA ASP A 392 23.82 -9.61 -4.78
C ASP A 392 24.33 -8.23 -5.18
N THR A 393 24.07 -7.82 -6.42
CA THR A 393 24.47 -6.50 -6.94
C THR A 393 23.44 -5.96 -7.91
N VAL A 394 23.34 -4.64 -8.01
CA VAL A 394 22.47 -3.94 -8.94
C VAL A 394 23.18 -2.72 -9.51
N SER A 395 22.96 -2.45 -10.80
CA SER A 395 23.51 -1.27 -11.47
C SER A 395 22.54 -0.74 -12.52
N SER A 396 22.71 0.54 -12.84
CA SER A 396 22.02 1.21 -13.94
C SER A 396 23.03 1.61 -15.01
N SER A 397 22.64 1.47 -16.27
CA SER A 397 23.39 1.89 -17.45
C SER A 397 22.46 2.64 -18.41
N LYS A 398 23.00 3.16 -19.52
CA LYS A 398 22.16 3.78 -20.59
C LYS A 398 21.18 2.78 -21.20
N ASP A 399 21.53 1.50 -21.21
CA ASP A 399 20.74 0.43 -21.82
C ASP A 399 19.71 -0.18 -20.85
N GLY A 400 19.58 0.39 -19.64
CA GLY A 400 18.66 -0.05 -18.60
C GLY A 400 19.37 -0.51 -17.33
N THR A 401 18.67 -1.29 -16.54
CA THR A 401 19.09 -1.84 -15.25
C THR A 401 19.57 -3.28 -15.40
N ILE A 402 20.60 -3.63 -14.63
CA ILE A 402 21.12 -4.99 -14.52
C ILE A 402 21.18 -5.34 -13.04
N SER A 403 20.54 -6.45 -12.66
CA SER A 403 20.61 -7.00 -11.30
C SER A 403 21.12 -8.43 -11.35
N SER A 404 22.01 -8.76 -10.42
CA SER A 404 22.63 -10.08 -10.26
C SER A 404 22.16 -10.70 -8.95
N TYR A 405 21.78 -11.98 -8.99
CA TYR A 405 21.25 -12.71 -7.85
C TYR A 405 22.09 -13.96 -7.62
N LYS A 406 22.55 -14.17 -6.39
CA LYS A 406 23.36 -15.35 -6.00
C LYS A 406 22.50 -16.39 -5.31
N LYS A 407 22.80 -17.66 -5.61
CA LYS A 407 22.11 -18.80 -5.00
C LYS A 407 22.22 -18.76 -3.48
N SER A 408 21.08 -18.94 -2.82
CA SER A 408 21.04 -19.23 -1.39
C SER A 408 21.37 -20.70 -1.15
N PHE A 409 22.20 -20.98 -0.16
CA PHE A 409 22.61 -22.34 0.14
C PHE A 409 21.39 -23.22 0.50
N GLN A 410 21.28 -24.37 -0.16
CA GLN A 410 20.32 -25.40 0.17
C GLN A 410 20.98 -26.78 0.09
N ASN A 411 20.88 -27.56 1.16
CA ASN A 411 21.50 -28.89 1.22
C ASN A 411 20.63 -29.93 0.49
N CYS A 412 20.81 -30.03 -0.82
CA CYS A 412 20.07 -30.94 -1.69
C CYS A 412 20.99 -31.60 -2.72
N SER A 413 20.78 -32.90 -2.96
CA SER A 413 21.50 -33.63 -4.01
C SER A 413 21.14 -33.11 -5.40
N ASN A 414 22.13 -33.04 -6.29
CA ASN A 414 21.98 -32.45 -7.62
C ASN A 414 21.67 -33.52 -8.66
N ASP A 415 20.47 -33.47 -9.25
CA ASP A 415 20.18 -34.20 -10.49
C ASP A 415 20.66 -33.40 -11.72
N ALA A 416 20.80 -34.09 -12.87
CA ALA A 416 21.33 -33.50 -14.08
C ALA A 416 20.54 -32.27 -14.58
N VAL A 417 19.24 -32.20 -14.27
CA VAL A 417 18.26 -31.17 -14.67
C VAL A 417 17.87 -30.26 -13.48
N SER A 418 18.63 -30.30 -12.38
CA SER A 418 18.31 -29.50 -11.20
C SER A 418 18.69 -28.02 -11.37
N PRO A 419 17.81 -27.07 -11.01
CA PRO A 419 18.14 -25.65 -10.88
C PRO A 419 19.30 -25.38 -9.91
N ASN A 420 19.64 -26.33 -9.02
CA ASN A 420 20.76 -26.20 -8.08
C ASN A 420 22.14 -26.08 -8.76
N LYS A 421 22.26 -26.34 -10.06
CA LYS A 421 23.49 -26.08 -10.82
C LYS A 421 23.72 -24.61 -11.14
N LEU A 422 22.65 -23.80 -11.12
CA LEU A 422 22.78 -22.37 -11.27
C LEU A 422 23.46 -21.81 -10.01
N GLU A 423 24.39 -20.89 -10.21
CA GLU A 423 25.03 -20.13 -9.13
C GLU A 423 24.59 -18.66 -9.17
N VAL A 424 24.36 -18.13 -10.37
CA VAL A 424 24.02 -16.73 -10.59
C VAL A 424 22.89 -16.58 -11.60
N ILE A 425 21.95 -15.69 -11.31
CA ILE A 425 20.93 -15.23 -12.25
C ILE A 425 21.16 -13.75 -12.51
N LYS A 426 21.17 -13.33 -13.78
CA LYS A 426 21.16 -11.91 -14.16
C LYS A 426 19.80 -11.53 -14.73
N VAL A 427 19.26 -10.41 -14.28
CA VAL A 427 18.00 -9.85 -14.78
C VAL A 427 18.26 -8.49 -15.39
N LEU A 428 17.95 -8.35 -16.68
CA LEU A 428 18.04 -7.11 -17.45
C LEU A 428 16.65 -6.50 -17.62
N SER A 429 16.52 -5.19 -17.44
CA SER A 429 15.24 -4.49 -17.64
C SER A 429 15.46 -3.04 -17.98
N GLN A 430 14.57 -2.44 -18.78
CA GLN A 430 14.48 -0.98 -18.82
C GLN A 430 14.03 -0.43 -17.46
N LYS A 431 14.51 0.77 -17.10
CA LYS A 431 14.06 1.45 -15.87
C LYS A 431 12.55 1.69 -15.95
N LEU A 432 11.82 1.32 -14.91
CA LEU A 432 10.38 1.50 -14.88
C LEU A 432 10.02 2.95 -14.56
N ASP A 433 9.20 3.56 -15.41
CA ASP A 433 8.52 4.81 -15.07
C ASP A 433 7.02 4.70 -15.43
N LEU A 434 6.21 4.43 -14.40
CA LEU A 434 4.78 4.16 -14.54
C LEU A 434 4.03 5.44 -14.93
N ASP A 435 3.21 5.42 -15.98
CA ASP A 435 2.29 6.52 -16.19
C ASP A 435 1.04 6.42 -15.28
N ILE A 436 0.19 7.45 -15.30
CA ILE A 436 -1.05 7.49 -14.50
C ILE A 436 -1.98 6.32 -14.86
N LYS A 437 -2.06 5.92 -16.13
CA LYS A 437 -2.93 4.81 -16.56
C LYS A 437 -2.41 3.48 -16.02
N GLN A 438 -1.10 3.26 -16.04
CA GLN A 438 -0.46 2.07 -15.48
C GLN A 438 -0.63 2.00 -13.96
N LEU A 439 -0.68 3.14 -13.26
CA LEU A 439 -0.98 3.18 -11.82
C LEU A 439 -2.46 2.93 -11.48
N LEU A 440 -3.37 3.28 -12.37
CA LEU A 440 -4.82 3.05 -12.22
C LEU A 440 -5.22 1.62 -12.60
N ALA A 441 -4.58 1.05 -13.63
CA ALA A 441 -4.85 -0.28 -14.14
C ALA A 441 -3.52 -1.03 -14.37
N PRO A 442 -2.86 -1.49 -13.28
CA PRO A 442 -1.55 -2.11 -13.37
C PRO A 442 -1.61 -3.44 -14.14
N ARG A 443 -0.66 -3.63 -15.04
CA ARG A 443 -0.42 -4.88 -15.78
C ARG A 443 0.97 -5.39 -15.44
N ARG A 444 1.06 -6.69 -15.13
CA ARG A 444 2.34 -7.35 -14.88
C ARG A 444 3.23 -7.25 -16.12
N HIS A 445 4.52 -6.96 -15.91
CA HIS A 445 5.53 -7.05 -16.96
C HIS A 445 5.85 -8.51 -17.31
N CYS A 446 6.15 -8.75 -18.57
CA CYS A 446 6.55 -10.07 -19.05
C CYS A 446 8.04 -10.26 -18.80
N CYS A 447 8.47 -11.51 -18.71
CA CYS A 447 9.88 -11.84 -18.75
C CYS A 447 10.17 -13.00 -19.69
N ASP A 448 11.41 -13.07 -20.16
CA ASP A 448 11.91 -14.12 -21.04
C ASP A 448 13.24 -14.64 -20.49
N VAL A 449 13.42 -15.96 -20.51
CA VAL A 449 14.71 -16.59 -20.23
C VAL A 449 15.54 -16.54 -21.51
N LEU A 450 16.69 -15.87 -21.44
CA LEU A 450 17.57 -15.68 -22.59
C LEU A 450 18.46 -16.90 -22.82
N PRO A 451 18.87 -17.19 -24.07
CA PRO A 451 19.83 -18.25 -24.34
C PRO A 451 21.16 -17.98 -23.64
N SER A 452 21.57 -18.90 -22.74
CA SER A 452 22.86 -18.85 -22.06
C SER A 452 23.78 -19.97 -22.55
N THR A 453 25.05 -19.64 -22.79
CA THR A 453 26.10 -20.62 -23.09
C THR A 453 26.75 -21.19 -21.82
N ALA A 454 26.59 -20.51 -20.69
CA ALA A 454 27.14 -20.91 -19.39
C ALA A 454 26.16 -21.80 -18.63
N LYS A 455 26.64 -22.95 -18.11
CA LYS A 455 25.80 -23.95 -17.44
C LYS A 455 25.37 -23.56 -16.03
N ASP A 456 26.11 -22.65 -15.39
CA ASP A 456 25.94 -22.16 -14.03
C ASP A 456 25.23 -20.79 -13.97
N LYS A 457 24.81 -20.24 -15.12
CA LYS A 457 24.24 -18.90 -15.22
C LYS A 457 22.97 -18.89 -16.05
N MET A 458 21.98 -18.15 -15.55
CA MET A 458 20.75 -17.85 -16.25
C MET A 458 20.64 -16.33 -16.47
N GLU A 459 20.21 -15.94 -17.65
CA GLU A 459 19.93 -14.55 -17.97
C GLU A 459 18.44 -14.40 -18.28
N ILE A 460 17.83 -13.35 -17.74
CA ILE A 460 16.41 -13.07 -17.85
C ILE A 460 16.25 -11.62 -18.29
N THR A 461 15.33 -11.33 -19.20
CA THR A 461 14.92 -9.95 -19.47
C THR A 461 13.50 -9.71 -18.98
N ILE A 462 13.24 -8.55 -18.36
CA ILE A 462 11.90 -8.05 -18.02
C ILE A 462 11.56 -6.91 -18.98
N ARG A 463 10.34 -6.92 -19.50
CA ARG A 463 9.82 -5.93 -20.44
C ARG A 463 8.31 -5.78 -20.32
N GLU A 464 7.78 -4.71 -20.89
CA GLU A 464 6.33 -4.61 -21.07
C GLU A 464 5.83 -5.78 -21.94
N CYS A 465 4.67 -6.33 -21.56
CA CYS A 465 4.00 -7.33 -22.37
C CYS A 465 3.39 -6.67 -23.60
N LYS A 466 3.41 -7.34 -24.75
CA LYS A 466 2.62 -6.91 -25.92
C LYS A 466 1.13 -7.02 -25.59
N ASP A 467 0.29 -6.28 -26.32
CA ASP A 467 -1.15 -6.16 -26.03
C ASP A 467 -1.84 -7.50 -25.76
N GLN A 468 -1.65 -8.48 -26.64
CA GLN A 468 -2.27 -9.81 -26.54
C GLN A 468 -1.35 -10.88 -25.93
N GLU A 469 -0.18 -10.49 -25.43
CA GLU A 469 0.78 -11.43 -24.85
C GLU A 469 0.30 -11.91 -23.49
N LEU A 470 0.16 -13.22 -23.40
CA LEU A 470 -0.13 -13.92 -22.17
C LEU A 470 1.20 -14.32 -21.52
N VAL A 471 1.24 -14.34 -20.19
CA VAL A 471 2.26 -15.09 -19.46
C VAL A 471 1.77 -16.52 -19.40
N TYR A 472 2.05 -17.28 -20.46
CA TYR A 472 1.50 -18.61 -20.63
C TYR A 472 2.56 -19.65 -20.94
N LYS A 473 2.17 -20.87 -20.62
CA LYS A 473 2.87 -22.09 -21.00
C LYS A 473 2.89 -22.21 -22.52
N HIS A 474 4.08 -22.28 -23.10
CA HIS A 474 4.25 -22.74 -24.47
C HIS A 474 4.31 -24.26 -24.56
#